data_AF-A0A919WXD3-F1
#
_entry.id   AF-A0A919WXD3-F1
#
_cell.length_a   1.000
_cell.length_b   1.000
_cell.length_c   1.000
_cell.angle_alpha   90.00
_cell.angle_beta   90.00
_cell.angle_gamma   90.00
#
_symmetry.space_group_name_H-M   'P 1'
#
loop_
_entity.id
_entity.type
_entity.pdbx_description
1 polymer ?
#
loop_
_entity_poly.entity_id
_entity_poly.type
_entity_poly.pdbx_seq_one_letter_code
_entity_poly.pdbx_strand_id
1 'polypeptide(L)' 'MKKSLVFVGIFCLFLVILQILSGMLLTFMYTPNLSWDQTPVNSQVEFGSVDLLSPLVIPLIALAITFATTRLISRKKG' A
#
# COMPACT_ATOMS: atom_id res chain seq x y z
N MET A 1 5.01 -14.48 -22.83
CA MET A 1 3.79 -13.80 -22.33
C MET A 1 3.22 -14.44 -21.07
N LYS A 2 3.04 -15.77 -20.99
CA LYS A 2 2.49 -16.46 -19.79
C LYS A 2 3.29 -16.21 -18.48
N LYS A 3 4.62 -16.17 -18.56
CA LYS A 3 5.51 -15.94 -17.40
C LYS A 3 5.38 -14.53 -16.80
N SER A 4 5.10 -13.53 -17.63
CA SER A 4 4.89 -12.14 -17.19
C SER A 4 3.52 -11.95 -16.54
N LEU A 5 2.49 -12.64 -17.04
CA LEU A 5 1.16 -12.68 -16.41
C LEU A 5 1.22 -13.26 -14.99
N VAL A 6 2.01 -14.31 -14.77
CA VAL A 6 2.21 -14.90 -13.43
C VAL A 6 2.91 -13.91 -12.50
N PHE A 7 3.90 -13.15 -12.99
CA PHE A 7 4.56 -12.11 -12.21
C PHE A 7 3.59 -11.02 -11.77
N VAL A 8 2.78 -10.50 -12.70
CA VAL A 8 1.78 -9.46 -12.40
C VAL A 8 0.74 -9.98 -11.40
N GLY A 9 0.29 -11.22 -11.53
CA GLY A 9 -0.65 -11.83 -10.59
C GLY A 9 -0.09 -11.91 -9.17
N ILE A 10 1.17 -12.35 -9.01
CA ILE A 10 1.85 -12.41 -7.71
C ILE A 10 2.06 -10.99 -7.15
N PHE A 11 2.40 -10.03 -8.01
CA PHE A 11 2.57 -8.64 -7.60
C PHE A 11 1.29 -8.04 -7.04
N CYS A 12 0.17 -8.17 -7.76
CA CYS A 12 -1.14 -7.71 -7.30
C CYS A 12 -1.53 -8.37 -5.97
N LEU A 13 -1.27 -9.67 -5.80
CA LEU A 13 -1.56 -10.37 -4.55
C LEU A 13 -0.79 -9.76 -3.36
N PHE A 14 0.54 -9.59 -3.49
CA PHE A 14 1.35 -8.98 -2.43
C PHE A 14 0.98 -7.52 -2.17
N LEU A 15 0.63 -6.77 -3.21
CA LEU A 15 0.15 -5.39 -3.07
C LEU A 15 -1.10 -5.31 -2.21
N VAL A 16 -2.10 -6.14 -2.49
CA VAL A 16 -3.36 -6.16 -1.73
C VAL A 16 -3.09 -6.52 -0.26
N ILE A 17 -2.26 -7.54 -0.02
CA ILE A 17 -1.90 -7.95 1.35
C ILE A 17 -1.22 -6.81 2.11
N LEU A 18 -0.21 -6.17 1.51
CA LEU A 18 0.50 -5.05 2.14
C LEU A 18 -0.41 -3.86 2.39
N GLN A 19 -1.32 -3.56 1.47
CA GLN A 19 -2.29 -2.47 1.62
C GLN A 19 -3.24 -2.72 2.79
N ILE A 20 -3.78 -3.94 2.91
CA ILE A 20 -4.65 -4.32 4.02
C ILE A 20 -3.88 -4.23 5.35
N LEU A 21 -2.66 -4.77 5.41
CA LEU A 21 -1.85 -4.75 6.61
C LEU A 21 -1.49 -3.32 7.05
N SER A 22 -1.13 -2.47 6.09
CA SER A 22 -0.85 -1.05 6.33
C SER A 22 -2.11 -0.30 6.81
N GLY A 23 -3.26 -0.54 6.17
CA GLY A 23 -4.53 0.06 6.59
C GLY A 23 -4.98 -0.39 7.98
N MET A 24 -4.78 -1.66 8.32
CA MET A 24 -5.04 -2.17 9.67
C MET A 24 -4.13 -1.49 10.70
N LEU A 25 -2.83 -1.38 10.42
CA LEU A 25 -1.89 -0.71 11.31
C LEU A 25 -2.26 0.76 11.53
N LEU A 26 -2.65 1.45 10.47
CA LEU A 26 -3.11 2.84 10.55
C LEU A 26 -4.37 2.95 11.40
N THR A 27 -5.31 2.01 11.25
CA THR A 27 -6.54 1.95 12.06
C THR A 27 -6.23 1.70 13.54
N PHE A 28 -5.27 0.83 13.85
CA PHE A 28 -4.83 0.61 15.24
C PHE A 28 -4.22 1.85 15.89
N MET A 29 -3.57 2.71 15.11
CA MET A 29 -2.97 3.96 15.59
C MET A 29 -3.92 5.16 15.51
N TYR A 30 -5.11 4.99 14.92
CA TYR A 30 -6.06 6.06 14.71
C TYR A 30 -7.11 6.08 15.82
N THR A 31 -7.14 7.17 16.58
CA THR A 31 -8.20 7.44 17.55
C THR A 31 -9.26 8.34 16.88
N PRO A 32 -10.50 7.87 16.67
CA PRO A 32 -11.54 8.72 16.09
C PRO A 32 -11.90 9.84 17.07
N ASN A 33 -11.76 11.10 16.64
CA ASN A 33 -12.29 12.23 17.39
C ASN A 33 -13.75 12.46 16.99
N LEU A 34 -14.66 12.29 17.96
CA LEU A 34 -16.11 12.43 17.80
C LEU A 34 -16.62 13.80 18.28
N SER A 35 -15.77 14.82 18.26
CA SER A 35 -16.15 16.19 18.60
C SER A 35 -17.06 16.77 17.52
N TRP A 36 -18.37 16.75 17.77
CA TRP A 36 -19.42 17.40 16.99
C TRP A 36 -19.46 18.91 17.27
N ASP A 37 -18.32 19.59 17.25
CA ASP A 37 -18.31 21.05 17.40
C ASP A 37 -18.79 21.71 16.11
N GLN A 38 -19.95 22.37 16.20
CA GLN A 38 -20.65 23.08 15.14
C GLN A 38 -19.92 24.37 14.74
N THR A 39 -18.62 24.27 14.43
CA THR A 39 -17.89 25.37 13.81
C THR A 39 -18.23 25.40 12.31
N PRO A 40 -18.61 26.55 11.73
CA PRO A 40 -18.93 26.65 10.32
C PRO A 40 -17.70 26.22 9.52
N VAL A 41 -17.84 25.12 8.79
CA VAL A 41 -16.79 24.53 7.97
C VAL A 41 -16.46 25.52 6.85
N ASN A 42 -15.46 26.38 7.07
CA ASN A 42 -14.80 27.08 5.99
C ASN A 42 -14.34 26.01 4.98
N SER A 43 -14.90 26.04 3.77
CA SER A 43 -14.61 25.10 2.68
C SER A 43 -13.23 25.32 2.06
N GLN A 44 -12.22 25.56 2.89
CA GLN A 44 -10.84 25.52 2.47
C GLN A 44 -10.38 24.07 2.59
N VAL A 45 -10.31 23.41 1.44
CA VAL A 45 -9.70 22.08 1.33
C VAL A 45 -8.19 22.30 1.48
N GLU A 46 -7.72 22.40 2.72
CA GLU A 46 -6.29 22.26 2.95
C GLU A 46 -5.93 20.82 2.59
N PHE A 47 -5.25 20.66 1.45
CA PHE A 47 -4.46 19.47 1.20
C PHE A 47 -3.36 19.46 2.25
N GLY A 48 -3.70 18.99 3.46
CA GLY A 48 -2.76 18.82 4.54
C GLY A 48 -1.57 18.05 4.00
N SER A 49 -0.38 18.61 4.19
CA SER A 49 0.90 18.04 3.76
C SER A 49 1.23 16.77 4.56
N VAL A 50 0.48 15.70 4.33
CA VAL A 50 0.71 14.38 4.93
C VAL A 50 1.58 13.51 4.03
N ASP A 51 2.76 14.01 3.64
CA ASP A 51 3.79 13.18 3.02
C ASP A 51 4.74 12.66 4.10
N LEU A 52 4.26 11.74 4.95
CA LEU A 52 5.16 10.93 5.78
C LEU A 52 5.83 9.83 4.93
N LEU A 53 5.16 9.35 3.88
CA LEU A 53 5.70 8.41 2.88
C LEU A 53 4.99 8.63 1.54
N SER A 54 5.75 8.75 0.45
CA SER A 54 5.18 8.84 -0.90
C SER A 54 4.25 7.64 -1.17
N PRO A 55 3.11 7.82 -1.87
CA PRO A 55 2.20 6.72 -2.25
C PRO A 55 2.89 5.58 -3.01
N LEU A 56 4.07 5.83 -3.56
CA LEU A 56 4.90 4.89 -4.28
C LEU A 56 5.65 3.88 -3.38
N VAL A 57 5.79 4.13 -2.08
CA VAL A 57 6.62 3.30 -1.20
C VAL A 57 6.07 1.87 -1.08
N ILE A 58 4.77 1.71 -0.84
CA ILE A 58 4.12 0.38 -0.73
C ILE A 58 4.21 -0.41 -2.05
N PRO A 59 3.88 0.18 -3.22
CA PRO A 59 4.10 -0.47 -4.52
C PRO A 59 5.55 -0.86 -4.78
N LEU A 60 6.53 -0.04 -4.38
CA LEU A 60 7.95 -0.33 -4.59
C LEU A 60 8.41 -1.55 -3.79
N ILE A 61 7.97 -1.64 -2.52
CA ILE A 61 8.25 -2.78 -1.65
C ILE A 61 7.58 -4.05 -2.21
N ALA A 62 6.33 -3.96 -2.62
CA ALA A 62 5.62 -5.08 -3.25
C ALA A 62 6.33 -5.56 -4.53
N LEU A 63 6.87 -4.63 -5.33
CA LEU A 63 7.62 -4.93 -6.55
C LEU A 63 8.92 -5.65 -6.22
N ALA A 64 9.67 -5.16 -5.22
CA ALA A 64 10.93 -5.77 -4.78
C ALA A 64 10.71 -7.21 -4.28
N ILE A 65 9.66 -7.43 -3.47
CA ILE A 65 9.30 -8.77 -2.97
C ILE A 65 8.90 -9.69 -4.13
N THR A 66 8.10 -9.19 -5.07
CA THR A 66 7.65 -9.99 -6.22
C THR A 66 8.80 -10.32 -7.17
N PHE A 67 9.73 -9.40 -7.37
CA PHE A 67 10.94 -9.63 -8.14
C PHE A 67 11.85 -10.67 -7.48
N ALA A 68 12.10 -10.55 -6.17
CA ALA A 68 12.90 -11.50 -5.41
C ALA A 68 12.30 -12.91 -5.45
N THR A 69 11.00 -13.04 -5.17
CA THR A 69 10.29 -14.33 -5.19
C THR A 69 10.28 -14.94 -6.60
N THR A 70 9.98 -14.17 -7.64
CA THR A 70 9.96 -14.67 -9.02
C THR A 70 11.36 -15.10 -9.49
N ARG A 71 12.41 -14.38 -9.08
CA ARG A 71 13.80 -14.72 -9.40
C ARG A 71 14.26 -16.00 -8.71
N LEU A 72 13.91 -16.19 -7.44
CA LEU A 72 14.21 -17.42 -6.69
C LEU A 72 13.49 -18.64 -7.28
N ILE A 73 12.22 -18.50 -7.64
CA ILE A 73 11.42 -19.57 -8.26
C ILE A 73 11.98 -19.96 -9.63
N SER A 74 12.48 -18.99 -10.41
CA SER A 74 13.10 -19.27 -11.70
C SER A 74 14.47 -19.95 -11.57
N ARG A 75 15.26 -19.62 -10.54
CA ARG A 75 16.54 -20.29 -10.26
C ARG A 75 16.38 -21.73 -9.76
N LYS A 76 15.28 -22.06 -9.08
CA LYS A 76 15.00 -23.42 -8.59
C LYS A 76 14.62 -24.41 -9.70
N LYS A 77 14.29 -23.93 -10.90
CA LYS A 77 13.87 -24.75 -12.05
C LYS A 77 14.97 -24.99 -13.09
N GLY A 78 16.20 -24.51 -12.87
CA GLY A 78 17.38 -24.82 -13.66
C GLY A 78 18.39 -25.60 -12.82
#